data_AF-A0A3D0XE36-F1
#
_entry.id   AF-A0A3D0XE36-F1
#
_cell.length_a   1.000
_cell.length_b   1.000
_cell.length_c   1.000
_cell.angle_alpha   90.00
_cell.angle_beta   90.00
_cell.angle_gamma   90.00
#
_symmetry.space_group_name_H-M   'P 1'
#
loop_
_entity.id
_entity.type
_entity.pdbx_description
1 polymer ?
#
loop_
_entity_poly.entity_id
_entity_poly.type
_entity_poly.pdbx_seq_one_letter_code
_entity_poly.pdbx_strand_id
1 'polypeptide(L)'
;MRKKIVALLLCFICCVSVLFSGCSEARRIDTAAIAENVTVDTVDGKTVYTFFLLSSEDKPCGIDVPADSFEEACALAENRYIPNISIARIDMIMINEELYKDVMKSDIEYISTQPVYSPNLRVTLCDSNTVKRMKEEKRVPEIIDNELMLTENSTEKVNTTCLSIFNSFSESNDDFSVAYISAEKELKIETMKIRL
;
A
#
# COMPACT_ATOMS: atom_id res chain seq x y z
N MET A 1 -17.63 -46.84 50.29
CA MET A 1 -16.43 -46.86 49.42
C MET A 1 -16.72 -46.56 47.94
N ARG A 2 -17.72 -47.19 47.31
CA ARG A 2 -18.03 -47.01 45.86
C ARG A 2 -18.28 -45.56 45.41
N LYS A 3 -19.01 -44.75 46.16
CA LYS A 3 -19.34 -43.35 45.76
C LYS A 3 -18.12 -42.42 45.69
N LYS A 4 -17.10 -42.63 46.55
CA LYS A 4 -15.87 -41.81 46.57
C LYS A 4 -14.95 -42.14 45.38
N ILE A 5 -14.92 -43.40 44.95
CA ILE A 5 -14.13 -43.85 43.80
C ILE A 5 -14.72 -43.32 42.49
N VAL A 6 -16.06 -43.33 42.37
CA VAL A 6 -16.77 -42.77 41.20
C VAL A 6 -16.55 -41.25 41.09
N ALA A 7 -16.58 -40.52 42.20
CA ALA A 7 -16.29 -39.10 42.22
C ALA A 7 -14.83 -38.79 41.84
N LEU A 8 -13.88 -39.63 42.24
CA LEU A 8 -12.46 -39.48 41.88
C LEU A 8 -12.21 -39.72 40.39
N LEU A 9 -12.86 -40.75 39.81
CA LEU A 9 -12.81 -41.05 38.37
C LEU A 9 -13.42 -39.92 37.53
N LEU A 10 -14.55 -39.36 37.96
CA LEU A 10 -15.17 -38.20 37.31
C LEU A 10 -14.29 -36.95 37.34
N CYS A 11 -13.63 -36.66 38.47
CA CYS A 11 -12.67 -35.56 38.55
C CYS A 11 -11.47 -35.77 37.62
N PHE A 12 -10.92 -36.99 37.56
CA PHE A 12 -9.79 -37.31 36.70
C PHE A 12 -10.13 -37.13 35.21
N ILE A 13 -11.32 -37.59 34.79
CA ILE A 13 -11.80 -37.43 33.40
C ILE A 13 -12.00 -35.95 33.06
N CYS A 14 -12.59 -35.15 33.96
CA CYS A 14 -12.73 -33.70 33.76
C CYS A 14 -11.36 -33.01 33.64
N CYS A 15 -10.40 -33.33 34.50
CA CYS A 15 -9.06 -32.74 34.44
C CYS A 15 -8.30 -33.09 33.16
N VAL A 16 -8.41 -34.34 32.68
CA VAL A 16 -7.79 -34.77 31.41
C VAL A 16 -8.46 -34.09 30.21
N SER A 17 -9.77 -33.84 30.25
CA SER A 17 -10.47 -33.12 29.17
C SER A 17 -10.06 -31.63 29.06
N VAL A 18 -9.71 -30.99 30.17
CA VAL A 18 -9.17 -29.61 30.18
C VAL A 18 -7.74 -29.55 29.64
N LEU A 19 -6.95 -30.61 29.82
CA LEU A 19 -5.58 -30.70 29.28
C LEU A 19 -5.56 -30.99 27.77
N PHE A 20 -6.58 -31.67 27.22
CA PHE A 20 -6.70 -31.95 25.78
C PHE A 20 -7.50 -30.89 24.98
N SER A 21 -8.07 -29.89 25.63
CA SER A 21 -8.72 -28.74 24.95
C SER A 21 -7.75 -27.59 24.67
N GLY A 22 -6.47 -27.73 25.05
CA GLY A 22 -5.38 -26.84 24.66
C GLY A 22 -4.81 -27.18 23.30
N CYS A 23 -5.61 -27.13 22.24
CA CYS A 23 -5.20 -26.94 20.84
C CYS A 23 -6.44 -27.00 19.95
N SER A 24 -7.25 -25.94 19.95
CA SER A 24 -7.66 -25.47 18.64
C SER A 24 -6.51 -24.61 18.14
N GLU A 25 -5.64 -25.18 17.33
CA GLU A 25 -5.30 -24.48 16.08
C GLU A 25 -6.64 -24.13 15.45
N ALA A 26 -7.22 -23.00 15.88
CA ALA A 26 -8.15 -22.29 15.04
C ALA A 26 -7.33 -22.11 13.77
N ARG A 27 -7.72 -22.84 12.71
CA ARG A 27 -7.21 -22.68 11.36
C ARG A 27 -7.10 -21.17 11.15
N ARG A 28 -5.90 -20.62 11.35
CA ARG A 28 -5.55 -19.32 10.83
C ARG A 28 -5.58 -19.60 9.36
N ILE A 29 -6.72 -19.31 8.74
CA ILE A 29 -6.73 -18.97 7.35
C ILE A 29 -5.67 -17.88 7.29
N ASP A 30 -4.52 -18.19 6.70
CA ASP A 30 -3.54 -17.17 6.32
C ASP A 30 -4.26 -16.31 5.29
N THR A 31 -5.09 -15.39 5.78
CA THR A 31 -5.72 -14.38 4.95
C THR A 31 -4.57 -13.52 4.49
N ALA A 32 -4.27 -13.58 3.19
CA ALA A 32 -3.22 -12.78 2.59
C ALA A 32 -3.41 -11.32 3.00
N ALA A 33 -2.33 -10.66 3.43
CA ALA A 33 -2.34 -9.22 3.57
C ALA A 33 -2.43 -8.63 2.15
N ILE A 34 -3.35 -7.70 1.89
CA ILE A 34 -3.52 -7.13 0.55
C ILE A 34 -3.04 -5.70 0.60
N ALA A 35 -1.98 -5.37 -0.15
CA ALA A 35 -1.59 -3.97 -0.33
C ALA A 35 -2.50 -3.33 -1.39
N GLU A 36 -3.07 -2.16 -1.07
CA GLU A 36 -3.92 -1.39 -1.99
C GLU A 36 -3.19 -0.12 -2.45
N ASN A 37 -2.56 0.62 -1.53
CA ASN A 37 -1.91 1.87 -1.88
C ASN A 37 -0.46 1.89 -1.39
N VAL A 38 0.41 2.64 -2.07
CA VAL A 38 1.79 2.88 -1.65
C VAL A 38 2.10 4.37 -1.66
N THR A 39 2.73 4.87 -0.61
CA THR A 39 3.35 6.22 -0.62
C THR A 39 4.86 6.09 -0.58
N VAL A 40 5.56 6.98 -1.29
CA VAL A 40 7.03 7.09 -1.29
C VAL A 40 7.41 8.42 -0.70
N ASP A 41 8.16 8.41 0.42
CA ASP A 41 8.52 9.61 1.16
C ASP A 41 9.92 9.51 1.78
N THR A 42 10.47 10.65 2.20
CA THR A 42 11.75 10.69 2.93
C THR A 42 11.48 10.65 4.43
N VAL A 43 11.93 9.57 5.08
CA VAL A 43 11.86 9.44 6.55
C VAL A 43 13.29 9.23 7.07
N ASP A 44 13.72 10.10 7.98
CA ASP A 44 15.08 10.07 8.57
C ASP A 44 16.21 10.01 7.52
N GLY A 45 16.02 10.72 6.40
CA GLY A 45 16.99 10.79 5.30
C GLY A 45 17.05 9.54 4.42
N LYS A 46 16.04 8.66 4.50
CA LYS A 46 15.92 7.46 3.66
C LYS A 46 14.62 7.49 2.87
N THR A 47 14.66 6.95 1.67
CA THR A 47 13.46 6.62 0.90
C THR A 47 12.70 5.51 1.62
N VAL A 48 11.42 5.76 1.90
CA VAL A 48 10.53 4.81 2.57
C VAL A 48 9.27 4.63 1.74
N TYR A 49 8.98 3.37 1.43
CA TYR A 49 7.76 2.93 0.79
C TYR A 49 6.80 2.47 1.87
N THR A 50 5.69 3.20 2.07
CA THR A 50 4.65 2.79 3.02
C THR A 50 3.58 2.00 2.29
N PHE A 51 3.44 0.71 2.61
CA PHE A 51 2.39 -0.14 2.05
C PHE A 51 1.13 -0.03 2.90
N PHE A 52 0.04 0.45 2.32
CA PHE A 52 -1.26 0.53 2.97
C PHE A 52 -2.07 -0.74 2.68
N LEU A 53 -2.37 -1.47 3.74
CA LEU A 53 -3.06 -2.75 3.68
C LEU A 53 -4.58 -2.57 3.75
N LEU A 54 -5.30 -3.36 2.95
CA LEU A 54 -6.74 -3.53 3.09
C LEU A 54 -7.05 -3.96 4.52
N SER A 55 -7.82 -3.14 5.22
CA SER A 55 -8.13 -3.33 6.63
C SER A 55 -9.56 -2.92 6.94
N SER A 56 -10.22 -3.67 7.82
CA SER A 56 -11.52 -3.29 8.39
C SER A 56 -11.41 -2.24 9.49
N GLU A 57 -10.20 -1.96 9.98
CA GLU A 57 -9.95 -1.00 11.07
C GLU A 57 -10.29 0.44 10.65
N ASP A 58 -10.66 1.28 11.62
CA ASP A 58 -11.00 2.68 11.37
C ASP A 58 -9.78 3.53 10.95
N LYS A 59 -8.58 3.11 11.35
CA LYS A 59 -7.33 3.79 11.01
C LYS A 59 -6.62 3.10 9.83
N PRO A 60 -5.90 3.86 8.99
CA PRO A 60 -5.04 3.29 7.96
C PRO A 60 -4.04 2.28 8.55
N CYS A 61 -3.84 1.17 7.86
CA CYS A 61 -2.82 0.18 8.21
C CYS A 61 -1.63 0.34 7.25
N GLY A 62 -0.73 1.27 7.57
CA GLY A 62 0.49 1.52 6.80
C GLY A 62 1.70 0.80 7.40
N ILE A 63 2.48 0.12 6.57
CA ILE A 63 3.74 -0.52 6.96
C ILE A 63 4.89 0.17 6.21
N ASP A 64 5.78 0.81 6.96
CA ASP A 64 6.94 1.53 6.42
C ASP A 64 8.06 0.53 6.06
N VAL A 65 8.51 0.57 4.79
CA VAL A 65 9.60 -0.25 4.26
C VAL A 65 10.69 0.67 3.67
N PRO A 66 11.80 0.88 4.39
CA PRO A 66 12.95 1.60 3.85
C PRO A 66 13.62 0.77 2.73
N ALA A 67 13.76 1.37 1.55
CA ALA A 67 14.35 0.73 0.36
C ALA A 67 14.78 1.81 -0.66
N ASP A 68 15.73 1.46 -1.54
CA ASP A 68 16.24 2.39 -2.55
C ASP A 68 15.39 2.37 -3.85
N SER A 69 14.51 1.39 -4.02
CA SER A 69 13.59 1.27 -5.15
C SER A 69 12.30 0.54 -4.80
N PHE A 70 11.26 0.68 -5.64
CA PHE A 70 10.00 -0.05 -5.45
C PHE A 70 10.16 -1.57 -5.58
N GLU A 71 11.07 -2.04 -6.44
CA GLU A 71 11.42 -3.47 -6.57
C GLU A 71 11.97 -4.01 -5.24
N GLU A 72 12.95 -3.32 -4.66
CA GLU A 72 13.53 -3.71 -3.38
C GLU A 72 12.47 -3.63 -2.26
N ALA A 73 11.64 -2.58 -2.26
CA ALA A 73 10.57 -2.42 -1.29
C ALA A 73 9.58 -3.58 -1.32
N CYS A 74 9.17 -4.04 -2.51
CA CYS A 74 8.29 -5.20 -2.66
C CYS A 74 8.94 -6.48 -2.13
N ALA A 75 10.21 -6.73 -2.50
CA ALA A 75 10.95 -7.89 -2.03
C ALA A 75 11.10 -7.91 -0.49
N LEU A 76 11.40 -6.75 0.11
CA LEU A 76 11.48 -6.59 1.56
C LEU A 76 10.11 -6.74 2.23
N ALA A 77 9.06 -6.16 1.67
CA ALA A 77 7.69 -6.29 2.16
C ALA A 77 7.29 -7.77 2.26
N GLU A 78 7.49 -8.53 1.18
CA GLU A 78 7.13 -9.96 1.12
C GLU A 78 7.94 -10.83 2.08
N ASN A 79 9.26 -10.61 2.15
CA ASN A 79 10.15 -11.54 2.85
C ASN A 79 10.41 -11.17 4.32
N ARG A 80 10.19 -9.91 4.71
CA ARG A 80 10.63 -9.40 6.03
C ARG A 80 9.55 -8.69 6.81
N TYR A 81 8.72 -7.87 6.17
CA TYR A 81 7.83 -6.96 6.89
C TYR A 81 6.38 -7.46 6.98
N ILE A 82 5.86 -8.12 5.94
CA ILE A 82 4.42 -8.39 5.79
C ILE A 82 4.23 -9.85 5.32
N PRO A 83 3.99 -10.79 6.25
CA PRO A 83 3.79 -12.20 5.91
C PRO A 83 2.63 -12.38 4.93
N ASN A 84 2.85 -13.15 3.85
CA ASN A 84 1.84 -13.49 2.84
C ASN A 84 1.16 -12.25 2.21
N ILE A 85 1.91 -11.18 1.95
CA ILE A 85 1.39 -10.02 1.23
C ILE A 85 1.08 -10.34 -0.23
N SER A 86 -0.03 -9.78 -0.73
CA SER A 86 -0.38 -9.70 -2.13
C SER A 86 -0.22 -8.25 -2.59
N ILE A 87 0.76 -8.03 -3.47
CA ILE A 87 1.05 -6.72 -4.10
C ILE A 87 0.29 -6.51 -5.42
N ALA A 88 -0.36 -7.56 -5.94
CA ALA A 88 -1.05 -7.52 -7.23
C ALA A 88 -2.30 -6.60 -7.25
N ARG A 89 -2.75 -6.17 -6.07
CA ARG A 89 -3.91 -5.29 -5.91
C ARG A 89 -3.54 -3.84 -5.63
N ILE A 90 -2.25 -3.49 -5.70
CA ILE A 90 -1.83 -2.10 -5.60
C ILE A 90 -2.47 -1.33 -6.76
N ASP A 91 -3.29 -0.34 -6.43
CA ASP A 91 -4.04 0.48 -7.38
C ASP A 91 -3.51 1.91 -7.48
N MET A 92 -2.74 2.38 -6.49
CA MET A 92 -2.15 3.70 -6.48
C MET A 92 -0.74 3.73 -5.86
N ILE A 93 0.17 4.45 -6.51
CA ILE A 93 1.44 4.91 -5.96
C ILE A 93 1.47 6.44 -5.90
N MET A 94 1.76 6.98 -4.73
CA MET A 94 1.89 8.40 -4.47
C MET A 94 3.34 8.71 -4.15
N ILE A 95 4.01 9.52 -4.97
CA ILE A 95 5.43 9.83 -4.81
C ILE A 95 5.53 11.26 -4.29
N ASN A 96 6.22 11.46 -3.16
CA ASN A 96 6.51 12.81 -2.69
C ASN A 96 7.24 13.60 -3.79
N GLU A 97 6.79 14.82 -4.06
CA GLU A 97 7.39 15.69 -5.09
C GLU A 97 8.90 15.93 -4.88
N GLU A 98 9.40 15.83 -3.66
CA GLU A 98 10.83 15.97 -3.38
C GLU A 98 11.65 14.78 -3.89
N LEU A 99 11.03 13.62 -4.12
CA LEU A 99 11.69 12.36 -4.50
C LEU A 99 11.49 11.95 -5.96
N TYR A 100 10.57 12.55 -6.71
CA TYR A 100 10.18 12.00 -8.01
C TYR A 100 11.36 11.86 -8.99
N LYS A 101 12.34 12.77 -8.92
CA LYS A 101 13.52 12.72 -9.80
C LYS A 101 14.40 11.50 -9.55
N ASP A 102 14.42 11.02 -8.31
CA ASP A 102 15.29 9.94 -7.88
C ASP A 102 14.64 8.58 -8.10
N VAL A 103 13.31 8.48 -7.92
CA VAL A 103 12.62 7.18 -7.86
C VAL A 103 11.62 6.94 -9.00
N MET A 104 10.97 7.98 -9.53
CA MET A 104 9.79 7.80 -10.39
C MET A 104 10.11 7.04 -11.66
N LYS A 105 11.23 7.35 -12.32
CA LYS A 105 11.59 6.68 -13.56
C LYS A 105 11.81 5.18 -13.36
N SER A 106 12.68 4.81 -12.41
CA SER A 106 12.99 3.41 -12.14
C SER A 106 11.77 2.63 -11.63
N ASP A 107 10.97 3.24 -10.75
CA ASP A 107 9.80 2.58 -10.16
C ASP A 107 8.73 2.32 -11.23
N ILE A 108 8.45 3.29 -12.09
CA ILE A 108 7.46 3.15 -13.17
C ILE A 108 7.97 2.20 -14.27
N GLU A 109 9.27 2.22 -14.61
CA GLU A 109 9.87 1.24 -15.53
C GLU A 109 9.73 -0.19 -14.99
N TYR A 110 10.02 -0.41 -13.70
CA TYR A 110 9.83 -1.71 -13.07
C TYR A 110 8.35 -2.12 -13.09
N ILE A 111 7.44 -1.30 -12.57
CA ILE A 111 6.01 -1.61 -12.51
C ILE A 111 5.46 -1.94 -13.90
N SER A 112 5.81 -1.16 -14.92
CA SER A 112 5.30 -1.31 -16.29
C SER A 112 5.83 -2.56 -17.00
N THR A 113 6.91 -3.18 -16.51
CA THR A 113 7.48 -4.40 -17.08
C THR A 113 7.05 -5.68 -16.34
N GLN A 114 6.41 -5.56 -15.17
CA GLN A 114 5.91 -6.71 -14.44
C GLN A 114 4.46 -7.04 -14.83
N PRO A 115 4.13 -8.32 -15.11
CA PRO A 115 2.78 -8.72 -15.50
C PRO A 115 1.76 -8.69 -14.34
N VAL A 116 2.23 -8.54 -13.10
CA VAL A 116 1.40 -8.59 -11.89
C VAL A 116 0.65 -7.29 -11.63
N TYR A 117 1.16 -6.15 -12.12
CA TYR A 117 0.54 -4.85 -11.90
C TYR A 117 -0.39 -4.46 -13.04
N SER A 118 -1.43 -3.72 -12.70
CA SER A 118 -2.33 -3.13 -13.69
C SER A 118 -1.59 -2.03 -14.46
N PRO A 119 -1.69 -1.97 -15.81
CA PRO A 119 -1.24 -0.81 -16.58
C PRO A 119 -1.95 0.50 -16.17
N ASN A 120 -3.13 0.36 -15.57
CA ASN A 120 -3.94 1.47 -15.03
C ASN A 120 -3.66 1.76 -13.55
N LEU A 121 -2.64 1.14 -12.94
CA LEU A 121 -2.16 1.54 -11.62
C LEU A 121 -1.90 3.03 -11.64
N ARG A 122 -2.55 3.76 -10.72
CA ARG A 122 -2.50 5.21 -10.66
C ARG A 122 -1.18 5.68 -10.08
N VAL A 123 -0.67 6.76 -10.65
CA VAL A 123 0.57 7.38 -10.22
C VAL A 123 0.30 8.87 -10.06
N THR A 124 0.66 9.40 -8.91
CA THR A 124 0.51 10.83 -8.63
C THR A 124 1.68 11.34 -7.82
N LEU A 125 2.01 12.62 -7.99
CA LEU A 125 2.91 13.32 -7.10
C LEU A 125 2.13 13.93 -5.94
N CYS A 126 2.77 14.15 -4.79
CA CYS A 126 2.11 14.80 -3.67
C CYS A 126 3.07 15.56 -2.76
N ASP A 127 2.51 16.45 -1.94
CA ASP A 127 3.24 17.07 -0.83
C ASP A 127 3.35 16.13 0.38
N SER A 128 4.31 16.44 1.27
CA SER A 128 4.51 15.71 2.54
C SER A 128 3.27 15.73 3.44
N ASN A 129 2.44 16.78 3.35
CA ASN A 129 1.17 16.86 4.10
C ASN A 129 0.19 15.78 3.65
N THR A 130 0.15 15.47 2.36
CA THR A 130 -0.71 14.44 1.79
C THR A 130 -0.24 13.06 2.23
N VAL A 131 1.07 12.79 2.22
CA VAL A 131 1.64 11.55 2.78
C VAL A 131 1.25 11.38 4.24
N LYS A 132 1.35 12.46 5.04
CA LYS A 132 0.92 12.44 6.44
C LYS A 132 -0.57 12.12 6.58
N ARG A 133 -1.44 12.75 5.79
CA ARG A 133 -2.89 12.49 5.83
C ARG A 133 -3.24 11.07 5.41
N MET A 134 -2.52 10.47 4.46
CA MET A 134 -2.67 9.05 4.11
C MET A 134 -2.47 8.12 5.33
N LYS A 135 -1.55 8.48 6.25
CA LYS A 135 -1.30 7.72 7.48
C LYS A 135 -2.35 7.98 8.58
N GLU A 136 -3.09 9.08 8.51
CA GLU A 136 -4.03 9.51 9.54
C GLU A 136 -5.50 9.24 9.19
N GLU A 137 -5.87 9.32 7.91
CA GLU A 137 -7.25 9.36 7.43
C GLU A 137 -7.53 8.26 6.39
N LYS A 138 -8.34 7.26 6.74
CA LYS A 138 -8.65 6.10 5.88
C LYS A 138 -9.34 6.44 4.55
N ARG A 139 -10.02 7.58 4.47
CA ARG A 139 -10.80 7.99 3.29
C ARG A 139 -9.98 8.71 2.23
N VAL A 140 -8.74 9.09 2.52
CA VAL A 140 -7.90 9.87 1.60
C VAL A 140 -7.71 9.19 0.24
N PRO A 141 -7.38 7.88 0.16
CA PRO A 141 -7.25 7.20 -1.14
C PRO A 141 -8.52 7.23 -1.98
N GLU A 142 -9.68 7.00 -1.36
CA GLU A 142 -10.99 7.04 -2.02
C GLU A 142 -11.30 8.43 -2.58
N ILE A 143 -10.98 9.49 -1.83
CA ILE A 143 -11.18 10.87 -2.28
C ILE A 143 -10.26 11.16 -3.48
N ILE A 144 -8.98 10.78 -3.40
CA ILE A 144 -8.01 10.98 -4.49
C ILE A 144 -8.44 10.22 -5.75
N ASP A 145 -8.82 8.95 -5.63
CA ASP A 145 -9.25 8.12 -6.76
C ASP A 145 -10.42 8.76 -7.50
N ASN A 146 -11.45 9.21 -6.77
CA ASN A 146 -12.61 9.89 -7.34
C ASN A 146 -12.23 11.19 -8.07
N GLU A 147 -11.39 12.03 -7.47
CA GLU A 147 -10.97 13.30 -8.07
C GLU A 147 -10.06 13.09 -9.30
N LEU A 148 -9.22 12.04 -9.30
CA LEU A 148 -8.39 11.68 -10.46
C LEU A 148 -9.26 11.23 -11.64
N MET A 149 -10.34 10.47 -11.40
CA MET A 149 -11.31 10.12 -12.47
C MET A 149 -11.93 11.36 -13.12
N LEU A 150 -12.19 12.42 -12.36
CA LEU A 150 -12.74 13.66 -12.90
C LEU A 150 -11.70 14.42 -13.74
N THR A 151 -10.43 14.39 -13.31
CA THR A 151 -9.31 15.07 -13.98
C THR A 151 -8.99 14.45 -15.34
N GLU A 152 -9.09 13.12 -15.48
CA GLU A 152 -8.90 12.39 -16.75
C GLU A 152 -9.90 12.79 -17.84
N ASN A 153 -11.05 13.34 -17.45
CA ASN A 153 -12.08 13.84 -18.38
C ASN A 153 -11.92 15.32 -18.74
N SER A 154 -10.84 15.96 -18.27
CA SER A 154 -10.55 17.36 -18.58
C SER A 154 -9.89 17.52 -19.97
N THR A 155 -9.86 18.74 -20.48
CA THR A 155 -9.26 19.05 -21.80
C THR A 155 -7.73 19.03 -21.81
N GLU A 156 -7.09 19.02 -20.64
CA GLU A 156 -5.63 18.97 -20.51
C GLU A 156 -5.18 17.51 -20.42
N LYS A 157 -4.18 17.12 -21.21
CA LYS A 157 -3.60 15.77 -21.16
C LYS A 157 -2.78 15.64 -19.88
N VAL A 158 -3.40 15.13 -18.81
CA VAL A 158 -2.73 14.80 -17.54
C VAL A 158 -2.49 13.30 -17.49
N ASN A 159 -1.25 12.89 -17.21
CA ASN A 159 -0.90 11.49 -17.04
C ASN A 159 -1.16 11.07 -15.59
N THR A 160 -2.03 10.08 -15.40
CA THR A 160 -2.49 9.61 -14.08
C THR A 160 -2.21 8.13 -13.85
N THR A 161 -1.70 7.40 -14.85
CA THR A 161 -1.49 5.95 -14.82
C THR A 161 -0.05 5.57 -15.15
N CYS A 162 0.40 4.41 -14.68
CA CYS A 162 1.70 3.84 -15.03
C CYS A 162 1.92 3.81 -16.54
N LEU A 163 0.96 3.30 -17.32
CA LEU A 163 1.11 3.22 -18.77
C LEU A 163 1.26 4.59 -19.43
N SER A 164 0.46 5.59 -19.04
CA SER A 164 0.53 6.93 -19.63
C SER A 164 1.85 7.64 -19.31
N ILE A 165 2.34 7.49 -18.08
CA ILE A 165 3.62 8.04 -17.65
C ILE A 165 4.79 7.31 -18.31
N PHE A 166 4.78 5.97 -18.35
CA PHE A 166 5.83 5.17 -18.98
C PHE A 166 5.98 5.51 -20.47
N ASN A 167 4.87 5.66 -21.20
CA ASN A 167 4.90 6.07 -22.60
C ASN A 167 5.54 7.47 -22.76
N SER A 168 5.29 8.38 -21.81
CA SER A 168 5.87 9.72 -21.80
C SER A 168 7.40 9.71 -21.64
N PHE A 169 8.01 8.63 -21.10
CA PHE A 169 9.47 8.52 -21.01
C PHE A 169 10.14 8.36 -22.40
N SER A 170 9.42 7.76 -23.34
CA SER A 170 9.90 7.50 -24.71
C SER A 170 9.64 8.66 -25.67
N GLU A 171 8.67 9.52 -25.34
CA GLU A 171 8.37 10.77 -26.04
C GLU A 171 9.43 11.82 -25.64
N SER A 172 10.59 11.76 -26.31
CA SER A 172 11.80 12.57 -26.11
C SER A 172 11.65 13.94 -25.39
N ASN A 173 12.42 14.13 -24.31
CA ASN A 173 12.88 15.42 -23.71
C ASN A 173 11.84 16.52 -23.38
N ASP A 174 10.55 16.27 -23.58
CA ASP A 174 9.50 17.24 -23.30
C ASP A 174 8.95 17.03 -21.89
N ASP A 175 8.69 18.16 -21.22
CA ASP A 175 7.99 18.15 -19.95
C ASP A 175 6.61 17.51 -20.16
N PHE A 176 6.20 16.63 -19.24
CA PHE A 176 4.86 16.04 -19.27
C PHE A 176 4.11 16.37 -17.99
N SER A 177 2.79 16.49 -18.13
CA SER A 177 1.89 16.81 -17.02
C SER A 177 1.51 15.55 -16.25
N VAL A 178 1.60 15.60 -14.92
CA VAL A 178 1.13 14.57 -13.99
C VAL A 178 0.16 15.16 -12.98
N ALA A 179 -0.70 14.32 -12.41
CA ALA A 179 -1.54 14.72 -11.30
C ALA A 179 -0.70 14.96 -10.04
N TYR A 180 -0.96 16.07 -9.37
CA TYR A 180 -0.33 16.47 -8.11
C TYR A 180 -1.40 16.65 -7.03
N ILE A 181 -1.21 16.00 -5.88
CA ILE A 181 -2.11 16.10 -4.73
C ILE A 181 -1.49 16.99 -3.66
N SER A 182 -2.18 18.06 -3.29
CA SER A 182 -1.80 18.88 -2.15
C SER A 182 -2.82 18.78 -1.03
N ALA A 183 -2.33 18.79 0.20
CA ALA A 183 -3.17 18.76 1.39
C ALA A 183 -2.84 19.87 2.41
N GLU A 184 -2.24 20.98 1.98
CA GLU A 184 -1.89 22.11 2.87
C GLU A 184 -3.07 22.69 3.65
N LYS A 185 -4.26 22.77 3.02
CA LYS A 185 -5.50 23.30 3.63
C LYS A 185 -6.66 22.34 3.47
N GLU A 186 -6.87 21.91 2.24
CA GLU A 186 -7.86 20.91 1.84
C GLU A 186 -7.21 20.03 0.78
N LEU A 187 -7.71 18.81 0.60
CA LEU A 187 -7.18 17.91 -0.40
C LEU A 187 -7.57 18.41 -1.79
N LYS A 188 -6.58 18.70 -2.62
CA LYS A 188 -6.76 19.22 -3.98
C LYS A 188 -5.94 18.42 -4.97
N ILE A 189 -6.48 18.31 -6.18
CA ILE A 189 -5.75 17.82 -7.34
C ILE A 189 -5.41 18.99 -8.24
N GLU A 190 -4.14 19.12 -8.55
CA GLU A 190 -3.59 20.07 -9.49
C GLU A 190 -2.78 19.33 -10.55
N THR A 191 -2.37 20.06 -11.58
CA THR A 191 -1.50 19.52 -12.63
C THR A 191 -0.08 20.05 -12.40
N MET A 192 0.89 19.16 -12.33
CA MET A 192 2.31 19.50 -12.27
C MET A 192 3.00 19.08 -13.56
N LYS A 193 3.77 20.00 -14.16
CA LYS A 193 4.67 19.66 -15.27
C LYS A 193 6.00 19.21 -14.71
N ILE A 194 6.45 18.03 -15.15
CA ILE A 194 7.68 17.42 -14.67
C ILE A 194 8.59 16.99 -15.82
N ARG A 195 9.85 16.80 -15.47
CA ARG A 195 10.90 16.27 -16.34
C ARG A 195 11.75 15.28 -15.55
N LEU A 196 11.96 14.10 -16.14
CA LEU A 196 12.74 12.98 -15.60
C LEU A 196 14.08 12.82 -16.32
#